data_AF-A0A5S4FD74-F1
#
_entry.id   AF-A0A5S4FD74-F1
#
_cell.length_a   1.000
_cell.length_b   1.000
_cell.length_c   1.000
_cell.angle_alpha   90.00
_cell.angle_beta   90.00
_cell.angle_gamma   90.00
#
_symmetry.space_group_name_H-M   'P 1'
#
loop_
_entity.id
_entity.type
_entity.pdbx_description
1 polymer ?
#
loop_
_entity_poly.entity_id
_entity_poly.type
_entity_poly.pdbx_seq_one_letter_code
_entity_poly.pdbx_strand_id
1 'polypeptide(L)'
;MSTPSPTSARADVHVSYHQMLVTDGSGADHPTRVPNGLTASAPGAAVILTGIHTGAVDVTVQLTDSPSAPAAEGWDEVEEVELITFTGEMRVCGMMADLPEALPNLTPLGPGRYGMRVHARGRDLDPAAVPDVPFEFYLVTVWPIEVGPEARAKLGVGVAEELGLPDKSSEIRRWAREHARPEHQPGRFARQIPNPPPPTPVLGAARATEHRLRVANPYQPPAVEPTLPEGLVGAVPDAVVIRTLKGRGMVGVHVRWERSGARMPVSSWEEAEEIEFVTTTGIMRVEGMSTYHDEDPPNLTYQGAGRYGLRVHGRSRRGERPSNRPAESYLLVVWPIALGAGA
;
A
#
# COMPACT_ATOMS: atom_id res chain seq x y z
N MET A 1 -27.60 17.38 -2.75
CA MET A 1 -26.30 16.75 -3.05
C MET A 1 -26.57 15.27 -3.14
N SER A 2 -26.57 14.71 -4.35
CA SER A 2 -26.82 13.28 -4.55
C SER A 2 -25.59 12.52 -4.06
N THR A 3 -25.75 11.64 -3.07
CA THR A 3 -24.73 10.68 -2.68
C THR A 3 -24.34 9.84 -3.90
N PRO A 4 -23.05 9.58 -4.16
CA PRO A 4 -22.65 8.69 -5.23
C PRO A 4 -23.31 7.32 -4.99
N SER A 5 -23.93 6.76 -6.02
CA SER A 5 -24.53 5.43 -5.93
C SER A 5 -23.45 4.39 -5.64
N PRO A 6 -23.70 3.42 -4.75
CA PRO A 6 -22.75 2.35 -4.49
C PRO A 6 -22.45 1.59 -5.78
N THR A 7 -21.18 1.26 -6.01
CA THR A 7 -20.82 0.40 -7.13
C THR A 7 -21.32 -0.99 -6.81
N SER A 8 -22.22 -1.52 -7.62
CA SER A 8 -22.80 -2.85 -7.43
C SER A 8 -22.72 -3.67 -8.69
N ALA A 9 -22.41 -4.96 -8.54
CA ALA A 9 -22.41 -5.93 -9.62
C ALA A 9 -22.91 -7.28 -9.09
N ARG A 10 -23.39 -8.13 -10.00
CA ARG A 10 -23.94 -9.45 -9.70
C ARG A 10 -23.41 -10.46 -10.70
N ALA A 11 -23.08 -11.66 -10.22
CA ALA A 11 -22.63 -12.77 -11.04
C ALA A 11 -22.96 -14.11 -10.38
N ASP A 12 -23.08 -15.15 -11.21
CA ASP A 12 -23.09 -16.53 -10.72
C ASP A 12 -21.64 -16.95 -10.43
N VAL A 13 -21.43 -17.54 -9.25
CA VAL A 13 -20.13 -18.03 -8.81
C VAL A 13 -20.22 -19.53 -8.64
N HIS A 14 -19.36 -20.25 -9.35
CA HIS A 14 -19.28 -21.70 -9.20
C HIS A 14 -18.46 -22.03 -7.94
N VAL A 15 -19.07 -22.75 -7.01
CA VAL A 15 -18.48 -23.11 -5.72
C VAL A 15 -18.18 -24.60 -5.67
N SER A 16 -17.23 -24.97 -4.80
CA SER A 16 -16.95 -26.37 -4.47
C SER A 16 -16.47 -26.45 -3.02
N TYR A 17 -16.61 -27.62 -2.39
CA TYR A 17 -16.23 -27.84 -0.99
C TYR A 17 -16.92 -26.89 0.01
N HIS A 18 -18.19 -26.55 -0.23
CA HIS A 18 -18.97 -25.64 0.62
C HIS A 18 -18.37 -24.24 0.80
N GLN A 19 -17.63 -23.74 -0.20
CA GLN A 19 -16.97 -22.44 -0.05
C GLN A 19 -16.78 -21.68 -1.36
N MET A 20 -16.79 -20.36 -1.22
CA MET A 20 -16.16 -19.41 -2.13
C MET A 20 -15.11 -18.60 -1.38
N LEU A 21 -14.14 -18.08 -2.12
CA LEU A 21 -12.96 -17.44 -1.56
C LEU A 21 -12.96 -15.95 -1.88
N VAL A 22 -12.40 -15.17 -0.97
CA VAL A 22 -12.00 -13.79 -1.23
C VAL A 22 -10.49 -13.77 -1.14
N THR A 23 -9.79 -13.37 -2.21
CA THR A 23 -8.33 -13.44 -2.25
C THR A 23 -7.68 -12.17 -2.78
N ASP A 24 -6.58 -11.78 -2.14
CA ASP A 24 -5.68 -10.69 -2.51
C ASP A 24 -4.47 -11.23 -3.30
N GLY A 25 -4.73 -11.75 -4.51
CA GLY A 25 -3.74 -12.43 -5.36
C GLY A 25 -3.68 -13.95 -5.18
N SER A 26 -2.71 -14.61 -5.81
CA SER A 26 -2.53 -16.07 -5.73
C SER A 26 -1.75 -16.49 -4.47
N GLY A 27 -2.14 -17.60 -3.83
CA GLY A 27 -1.36 -18.22 -2.75
C GLY A 27 -1.60 -17.68 -1.33
N ALA A 28 -2.73 -17.01 -1.09
CA ALA A 28 -3.11 -16.62 0.26
C ALA A 28 -3.64 -17.82 1.07
N ASP A 29 -3.24 -17.93 2.34
CA ASP A 29 -3.81 -18.93 3.26
C ASP A 29 -5.23 -18.52 3.67
N HIS A 30 -6.21 -19.33 3.28
CA HIS A 30 -7.60 -19.12 3.64
C HIS A 30 -7.90 -19.67 5.05
N PRO A 31 -8.79 -19.03 5.83
CA PRO A 31 -9.22 -19.57 7.11
C PRO A 31 -9.82 -20.97 6.95
N THR A 32 -9.32 -21.93 7.72
CA THR A 32 -9.85 -23.30 7.75
C THR A 32 -10.98 -23.49 8.75
N ARG A 33 -11.20 -22.50 9.63
CA ARG A 33 -12.26 -22.50 10.65
C ARG A 33 -13.11 -21.24 10.53
N VAL A 34 -14.42 -21.43 10.50
CA VAL A 34 -15.42 -20.35 10.40
C VAL A 34 -16.34 -20.41 11.61
N PRO A 35 -16.04 -19.69 12.71
CA PRO A 35 -16.71 -19.88 14.00
C PRO A 35 -18.18 -19.40 14.02
N ASN A 36 -18.54 -18.44 13.17
CA ASN A 36 -19.91 -17.96 13.00
C ASN A 36 -20.71 -18.76 11.95
N GLY A 37 -20.12 -19.76 11.32
CA GLY A 37 -20.80 -20.62 10.33
C GLY A 37 -21.01 -20.00 8.94
N LEU A 38 -20.66 -18.73 8.71
CA LEU A 38 -20.85 -18.06 7.41
C LEU A 38 -19.55 -17.49 6.82
N THR A 39 -18.77 -16.72 7.56
CA THR A 39 -17.55 -16.11 7.00
C THR A 39 -16.46 -15.87 8.03
N ALA A 40 -15.22 -16.04 7.61
CA ALA A 40 -14.03 -15.72 8.39
C ALA A 40 -12.96 -15.10 7.49
N SER A 41 -12.11 -14.27 8.08
CA SER A 41 -11.00 -13.62 7.39
C SER A 41 -9.64 -13.98 7.99
N ALA A 42 -8.62 -13.89 7.15
CA ALA A 42 -7.21 -13.92 7.47
C ALA A 42 -6.49 -12.82 6.66
N PRO A 43 -5.25 -12.47 6.99
CA PRO A 43 -4.52 -11.48 6.21
C PRO A 43 -4.36 -11.86 4.73
N GLY A 44 -4.96 -11.05 3.85
CA GLY A 44 -4.97 -11.27 2.39
C GLY A 44 -6.01 -12.28 1.89
N ALA A 45 -6.90 -12.78 2.76
CA ALA A 45 -7.90 -13.77 2.38
C ALA A 45 -9.17 -13.72 3.25
N ALA A 46 -10.30 -14.16 2.70
CA ALA A 46 -11.44 -14.59 3.48
C ALA A 46 -12.09 -15.80 2.83
N VAL A 47 -12.96 -16.46 3.60
CA VAL A 47 -13.79 -17.57 3.13
C VAL A 47 -15.25 -17.23 3.42
N ILE A 48 -16.13 -17.58 2.49
CA ILE A 48 -17.57 -17.54 2.68
C ILE A 48 -18.10 -18.95 2.48
N LEU A 49 -18.76 -19.49 3.50
CA LEU A 49 -19.31 -20.85 3.46
C LEU A 49 -20.63 -20.88 2.71
N THR A 50 -20.78 -21.89 1.85
CA THR A 50 -22.00 -22.18 1.10
C THR A 50 -22.80 -23.32 1.73
N GLY A 51 -24.11 -23.33 1.49
CA GLY A 51 -24.94 -24.45 1.91
C GLY A 51 -24.69 -25.67 1.01
N ILE A 52 -24.74 -25.47 -0.30
CA ILE A 52 -24.39 -26.47 -1.31
C ILE A 52 -22.91 -26.81 -1.28
N HIS A 53 -22.60 -28.09 -1.54
CA HIS A 53 -21.22 -28.54 -1.70
C HIS A 53 -20.61 -28.05 -3.02
N THR A 54 -21.35 -28.12 -4.13
CA THR A 54 -20.86 -27.77 -5.47
C THR A 54 -21.99 -27.28 -6.35
N GLY A 55 -21.75 -26.27 -7.18
CA GLY A 55 -22.74 -25.72 -8.10
C GLY A 55 -22.66 -24.20 -8.21
N ALA A 56 -23.63 -23.58 -8.85
CA ALA A 56 -23.70 -22.13 -8.97
C ALA A 56 -24.45 -21.50 -7.79
N VAL A 57 -23.87 -20.44 -7.21
CA VAL A 57 -24.55 -19.54 -6.27
C VAL A 57 -24.63 -18.14 -6.85
N ASP A 58 -25.63 -17.36 -6.44
CA ASP A 58 -25.78 -15.99 -6.88
C ASP A 58 -25.06 -15.04 -5.93
N VAL A 59 -24.10 -14.28 -6.45
CA VAL A 59 -23.32 -13.32 -5.64
C VAL A 59 -23.54 -11.92 -6.16
N THR A 60 -24.02 -11.05 -5.27
CA THR A 60 -24.06 -9.61 -5.48
C THR A 60 -22.98 -8.95 -4.63
N VAL A 61 -22.14 -8.13 -5.24
CA VAL A 61 -21.16 -7.29 -4.56
C VAL A 61 -21.68 -5.85 -4.51
N GLN A 62 -21.49 -5.19 -3.37
CA GLN A 62 -21.76 -3.77 -3.17
C GLN A 62 -20.57 -3.08 -2.49
N LEU A 63 -20.03 -2.05 -3.13
CA LEU A 63 -18.96 -1.22 -2.57
C LEU A 63 -19.57 0.08 -2.04
N THR A 64 -19.33 0.38 -0.77
CA THR A 64 -19.84 1.58 -0.08
C THR A 64 -18.71 2.35 0.60
N ASP A 65 -18.91 3.64 0.86
CA ASP A 65 -17.91 4.48 1.53
C ASP A 65 -17.91 4.31 3.05
N SER A 66 -18.99 3.77 3.62
CA SER A 66 -19.19 3.58 5.05
C SER A 66 -20.08 2.37 5.33
N PRO A 67 -20.04 1.81 6.56
CA PRO A 67 -20.97 0.77 6.96
C PRO A 67 -22.39 1.34 6.97
N SER A 68 -23.25 0.84 6.09
CA SER A 68 -24.69 1.08 6.19
C SER A 68 -25.27 0.26 7.33
N ALA A 69 -26.39 0.71 7.93
CA ALA A 69 -27.09 -0.09 8.94
C ALA A 69 -27.42 -1.49 8.37
N PRO A 70 -27.28 -2.57 9.15
CA PRO A 70 -27.60 -3.92 8.68
C PRO A 70 -29.10 -4.00 8.40
N ALA A 71 -29.47 -4.08 7.12
CA ALA A 71 -30.82 -4.42 6.73
C ALA A 71 -30.95 -5.95 6.77
N ALA A 72 -31.38 -6.49 7.90
CA ALA A 72 -31.57 -7.93 8.08
C ALA A 72 -32.87 -8.46 7.41
N GLU A 73 -33.73 -7.57 6.93
CA GLU A 73 -35.02 -7.97 6.35
C GLU A 73 -34.82 -8.74 5.04
N GLY A 74 -35.28 -9.99 5.00
CA GLY A 74 -35.21 -10.85 3.82
C GLY A 74 -33.92 -11.65 3.63
N TRP A 75 -33.03 -11.65 4.62
CA TRP A 75 -31.81 -12.48 4.69
C TRP A 75 -31.88 -13.46 5.87
N ASP A 76 -31.36 -14.68 5.69
CA ASP A 76 -31.40 -15.73 6.72
C ASP A 76 -30.26 -15.54 7.74
N GLU A 77 -29.09 -15.15 7.24
CA GLU A 77 -27.87 -14.95 8.02
C GLU A 77 -27.14 -13.68 7.59
N VAL A 78 -26.55 -12.96 8.54
CA VAL A 78 -25.75 -11.75 8.29
C VAL A 78 -24.55 -11.75 9.23
N GLU A 79 -23.34 -11.73 8.65
CA GLU A 79 -22.09 -11.74 9.42
C GLU A 79 -21.12 -10.68 8.90
N GLU A 80 -20.32 -10.11 9.81
CA GLU A 80 -19.30 -9.11 9.51
C GLU A 80 -17.91 -9.59 9.90
N VAL A 81 -16.93 -9.32 9.04
CA VAL A 81 -15.51 -9.55 9.29
C VAL A 81 -14.69 -8.37 8.78
N GLU A 82 -13.49 -8.24 9.33
CA GLU A 82 -12.51 -7.30 8.82
C GLU A 82 -11.60 -7.98 7.79
N LEU A 83 -11.45 -7.37 6.62
CA LEU A 83 -10.50 -7.76 5.59
C LEU A 83 -9.21 -6.95 5.72
N ILE A 84 -8.09 -7.62 5.50
CA ILE A 84 -6.77 -6.99 5.38
C ILE A 84 -6.25 -7.30 3.97
N THR A 85 -6.02 -6.27 3.16
CA THR A 85 -5.43 -6.40 1.83
C THR A 85 -4.07 -5.69 1.77
N PHE A 86 -3.11 -6.37 1.16
CA PHE A 86 -1.74 -5.95 0.94
C PHE A 86 -1.52 -5.38 -0.46
N THR A 87 -2.29 -5.82 -1.45
CA THR A 87 -2.15 -5.36 -2.85
C THR A 87 -3.26 -4.41 -3.28
N GLY A 88 -4.43 -4.49 -2.64
CA GLY A 88 -5.62 -3.77 -3.06
C GLY A 88 -6.32 -4.42 -4.24
N GLU A 89 -6.13 -5.72 -4.47
CA GLU A 89 -6.74 -6.48 -5.58
C GLU A 89 -7.58 -7.64 -5.05
N MET A 90 -8.31 -7.43 -3.95
CA MET A 90 -9.18 -8.48 -3.41
C MET A 90 -10.34 -8.77 -4.34
N ARG A 91 -10.58 -10.06 -4.64
CA ARG A 91 -11.71 -10.50 -5.48
C ARG A 91 -12.40 -11.71 -4.88
N VAL A 92 -13.70 -11.80 -5.14
CA VAL A 92 -14.47 -13.04 -4.95
C VAL A 92 -14.10 -14.01 -6.07
N CYS A 93 -13.77 -15.25 -5.73
CA CYS A 93 -13.52 -16.31 -6.67
C CYS A 93 -14.13 -17.65 -6.22
N GLY A 94 -14.44 -18.49 -7.20
CA GLY A 94 -14.65 -19.92 -6.96
C GLY A 94 -13.34 -20.61 -6.59
N MET A 95 -13.43 -21.91 -6.30
CA MET A 95 -12.24 -22.74 -6.08
C MET A 95 -11.43 -22.86 -7.39
N MET A 96 -10.11 -23.05 -7.29
CA MET A 96 -9.14 -22.92 -8.41
C MET A 96 -8.99 -21.51 -9.01
N ALA A 97 -9.39 -20.47 -8.26
CA ALA A 97 -9.27 -19.06 -8.67
C ALA A 97 -10.08 -18.71 -9.93
N ASP A 98 -11.19 -19.41 -10.15
CA ASP A 98 -12.17 -19.03 -11.17
C ASP A 98 -12.80 -17.68 -10.79
N LEU A 99 -12.42 -16.65 -11.54
CA LEU A 99 -12.82 -15.27 -11.34
C LEU A 99 -14.05 -14.96 -12.21
N PRO A 100 -15.22 -14.68 -11.62
CA PRO A 100 -16.35 -14.20 -12.38
C PRO A 100 -16.01 -12.81 -12.92
N GLU A 101 -15.93 -12.66 -14.25
CA GLU A 101 -15.48 -11.42 -14.90
C GLU A 101 -16.37 -10.20 -14.54
N ALA A 102 -17.63 -10.46 -14.18
CA ALA A 102 -18.59 -9.42 -13.82
C ALA A 102 -18.44 -8.87 -12.39
N LEU A 103 -17.72 -9.53 -11.48
CA LEU A 103 -17.54 -9.03 -10.11
C LEU A 103 -16.34 -8.07 -10.02
N PRO A 104 -16.50 -6.93 -9.32
CA PRO A 104 -15.45 -5.93 -9.22
C PRO A 104 -14.35 -6.36 -8.24
N ASN A 105 -13.22 -5.65 -8.31
CA ASN A 105 -12.26 -5.61 -7.22
C ASN A 105 -12.95 -5.05 -5.96
N LEU A 106 -12.87 -5.75 -4.84
CA LEU A 106 -13.47 -5.41 -3.55
C LEU A 106 -12.72 -4.30 -2.83
N THR A 107 -11.46 -4.08 -3.14
CA THR A 107 -10.58 -3.12 -2.44
C THR A 107 -10.01 -2.07 -3.39
N PRO A 108 -10.87 -1.33 -4.14
CA PRO A 108 -10.42 -0.42 -5.20
C PRO A 108 -9.62 0.79 -4.70
N LEU A 109 -9.63 1.05 -3.38
CA LEU A 109 -8.84 2.13 -2.75
C LEU A 109 -7.41 1.67 -2.40
N GLY A 110 -7.04 0.45 -2.76
CA GLY A 110 -5.71 -0.12 -2.59
C GLY A 110 -5.54 -0.89 -1.28
N PRO A 111 -4.29 -1.17 -0.87
CA PRO A 111 -4.00 -1.86 0.39
C PRO A 111 -4.57 -1.11 1.59
N GLY A 112 -5.03 -1.84 2.60
CA GLY A 112 -5.84 -1.27 3.66
C GLY A 112 -6.63 -2.29 4.47
N ARG A 113 -7.30 -1.80 5.51
CA ARG A 113 -8.31 -2.51 6.28
C ARG A 113 -9.68 -2.14 5.74
N TYR A 114 -10.50 -3.14 5.47
CA TYR A 114 -11.86 -2.98 4.96
C TYR A 114 -12.81 -3.76 5.86
N GLY A 115 -14.03 -3.27 6.01
CA GLY A 115 -15.11 -4.08 6.56
C GLY A 115 -15.76 -4.86 5.43
N MET A 116 -16.10 -6.12 5.70
CA MET A 116 -16.92 -6.94 4.82
C MET A 116 -18.11 -7.46 5.60
N ARG A 117 -19.30 -7.25 5.04
CA ARG A 117 -20.54 -7.87 5.51
C ARG A 117 -21.02 -8.86 4.47
N VAL A 118 -21.39 -10.05 4.92
CA VAL A 118 -21.96 -11.11 4.09
C VAL A 118 -23.37 -11.36 4.58
N HIS A 119 -24.34 -11.20 3.68
CA HIS A 119 -25.70 -11.69 3.90
C HIS A 119 -25.88 -12.95 3.07
N ALA A 120 -26.52 -13.95 3.64
CA ALA A 120 -26.82 -15.21 2.97
C ALA A 120 -28.31 -15.55 3.09
N ARG A 121 -28.84 -16.18 2.05
CA ARG A 121 -30.19 -16.76 2.05
C ARG A 121 -30.21 -18.05 1.23
N GLY A 122 -30.97 -19.04 1.71
CA GLY A 122 -31.26 -20.28 0.99
C GLY A 122 -30.27 -21.42 1.24
N ARG A 123 -29.30 -21.25 2.14
CA ARG A 123 -28.23 -22.23 2.43
C ARG A 123 -28.74 -23.58 2.94
N ASP A 124 -29.83 -23.56 3.71
CA ASP A 124 -30.38 -24.77 4.32
C ASP A 124 -31.49 -25.44 3.49
N LEU A 125 -31.73 -24.97 2.26
CA LEU A 125 -32.84 -25.49 1.43
C LEU A 125 -32.56 -26.90 0.88
N ASP A 126 -31.39 -27.11 0.27
CA ASP A 126 -30.96 -28.42 -0.22
C ASP A 126 -29.42 -28.50 -0.31
N PRO A 127 -28.73 -28.84 0.80
CA PRO A 127 -27.27 -28.89 0.84
C PRO A 127 -26.62 -29.93 -0.10
N ALA A 128 -27.41 -30.91 -0.58
CA ALA A 128 -26.95 -31.97 -1.47
C ALA A 128 -27.19 -31.63 -2.96
N ALA A 129 -27.86 -30.52 -3.26
CA ALA A 129 -28.11 -30.10 -4.62
C ALA A 129 -26.80 -29.68 -5.34
N VAL A 130 -26.79 -29.88 -6.65
CA VAL A 130 -25.77 -29.37 -7.57
C VAL A 130 -26.49 -28.56 -8.66
N PRO A 131 -26.97 -27.35 -8.32
CA PRO A 131 -27.85 -26.60 -9.21
C PRO A 131 -27.07 -25.91 -10.33
N ASP A 132 -27.62 -25.95 -11.55
CA ASP A 132 -27.25 -25.07 -12.65
C ASP A 132 -27.88 -23.66 -12.51
N VAL A 133 -28.97 -23.57 -11.75
CA VAL A 133 -29.70 -22.32 -11.47
C VAL A 133 -29.61 -22.00 -9.98
N PRO A 134 -28.97 -20.89 -9.58
CA PRO A 134 -28.79 -20.57 -8.17
C PRO A 134 -30.10 -20.46 -7.37
N PHE A 135 -30.14 -21.11 -6.20
CA PHE A 135 -31.16 -20.88 -5.17
C PHE A 135 -30.57 -20.38 -3.84
N GLU A 136 -29.23 -20.34 -3.74
CA GLU A 136 -28.50 -19.65 -2.68
C GLU A 136 -28.07 -18.27 -3.17
N PHE A 137 -28.30 -17.26 -2.33
CA PHE A 137 -28.05 -15.86 -2.64
C PHE A 137 -27.12 -15.26 -1.60
N TYR A 138 -26.13 -14.51 -2.08
CA TYR A 138 -25.14 -13.83 -1.26
C TYR A 138 -25.07 -12.35 -1.61
N LEU A 139 -25.13 -11.50 -0.59
CA LEU A 139 -24.81 -10.08 -0.71
C LEU A 139 -23.54 -9.77 0.08
N VAL A 140 -22.47 -9.47 -0.65
CA VAL A 140 -21.16 -9.09 -0.12
C VAL A 140 -21.03 -7.57 -0.18
N THR A 141 -21.11 -6.90 0.96
CA THR A 141 -20.93 -5.46 1.08
C THR A 141 -19.55 -5.16 1.64
N VAL A 142 -18.79 -4.26 0.99
CA VAL A 142 -17.42 -3.90 1.40
C VAL A 142 -17.29 -2.38 1.54
N TRP A 143 -16.64 -1.93 2.61
CA TRP A 143 -16.35 -0.51 2.87
C TRP A 143 -14.95 -0.30 3.42
N PRO A 144 -14.31 0.85 3.16
CA PRO A 144 -13.02 1.17 3.75
C PRO A 144 -13.14 1.43 5.26
N ILE A 145 -12.20 0.92 6.06
CA ILE A 145 -12.01 1.28 7.47
C ILE A 145 -10.78 2.17 7.59
N GLU A 146 -9.64 1.68 7.10
CA GLU A 146 -8.35 2.36 7.13
C GLU A 146 -7.66 2.11 5.80
N VAL A 147 -7.71 3.09 4.90
CA VAL A 147 -7.20 2.99 3.53
C VAL A 147 -6.38 4.23 3.18
N GLY A 148 -5.53 4.12 2.16
CA GLY A 148 -4.68 5.22 1.70
C GLY A 148 -3.22 5.09 2.16
N PRO A 149 -2.39 6.13 1.93
CA PRO A 149 -0.94 6.03 2.07
C PRO A 149 -0.48 5.55 3.46
N GLU A 150 -1.15 5.98 4.53
CA GLU A 150 -0.84 5.58 5.92
C GLU A 150 -1.31 4.15 6.28
N ALA A 151 -2.35 3.64 5.63
CA ALA A 151 -2.78 2.26 5.79
C ALA A 151 -1.87 1.29 5.03
N ARG A 152 -1.51 1.67 3.78
CA ARG A 152 -0.52 0.97 2.94
C ARG A 152 0.82 0.85 3.65
N ALA A 153 1.18 1.92 4.34
CA ALA A 153 2.33 2.03 5.21
C ALA A 153 2.34 1.04 6.38
N LYS A 154 1.23 0.91 7.10
CA LYS A 154 1.10 0.01 8.27
C LYS A 154 1.01 -1.47 7.88
N LEU A 155 0.37 -1.76 6.74
CA LEU A 155 0.12 -3.13 6.28
C LEU A 155 1.26 -3.72 5.42
N GLY A 156 2.19 -2.88 4.95
CA GLY A 156 3.42 -3.31 4.29
C GLY A 156 4.43 -3.91 5.27
N VAL A 157 4.55 -5.23 5.26
CA VAL A 157 5.56 -6.07 5.95
C VAL A 157 5.49 -6.11 7.49
N GLY A 158 5.23 -5.00 8.19
CA GLY A 158 5.21 -4.97 9.67
C GLY A 158 4.19 -5.91 10.30
N VAL A 159 2.98 -5.96 9.74
CA VAL A 159 1.91 -6.87 10.21
C VAL A 159 2.19 -8.33 9.82
N ALA A 160 2.90 -8.60 8.72
CA ALA A 160 3.25 -9.98 8.33
C ALA A 160 4.29 -10.60 9.28
N GLU A 161 5.24 -9.81 9.79
CA GLU A 161 6.19 -10.25 10.82
C GLU A 161 5.57 -10.28 12.22
N GLU A 162 4.69 -9.32 12.58
CA GLU A 162 3.96 -9.31 13.85
C GLU A 162 2.93 -10.45 13.97
N LEU A 163 2.29 -10.83 12.86
CA LEU A 163 1.36 -11.97 12.78
C LEU A 163 2.06 -13.31 12.49
N GLY A 164 3.39 -13.34 12.41
CA GLY A 164 4.17 -14.57 12.25
C GLY A 164 3.94 -15.30 10.92
N LEU A 165 3.64 -14.59 9.83
CA LEU A 165 3.40 -15.14 8.49
C LEU A 165 4.72 -15.23 7.69
N PRO A 166 5.30 -16.43 7.49
CA PRO A 166 6.68 -16.58 7.04
C PRO A 166 6.90 -16.44 5.52
N ASP A 167 5.86 -16.40 4.68
CA ASP A 167 6.03 -16.46 3.22
C ASP A 167 5.85 -15.13 2.48
N LYS A 168 4.82 -14.32 2.77
CA LYS A 168 4.51 -13.15 1.91
C LYS A 168 5.56 -12.03 1.95
N SER A 169 6.21 -11.81 3.10
CA SER A 169 7.30 -10.85 3.21
C SER A 169 8.54 -11.29 2.42
N SER A 170 8.74 -12.60 2.28
CA SER A 170 9.79 -13.22 1.46
C SER A 170 9.49 -13.05 -0.03
N GLU A 171 8.23 -13.17 -0.44
CA GLU A 171 7.79 -13.00 -1.83
C GLU A 171 7.83 -11.54 -2.30
N ILE A 172 7.39 -10.58 -1.47
CA ILE A 172 7.52 -9.15 -1.75
C ILE A 172 9.01 -8.77 -1.85
N ARG A 173 9.85 -9.31 -0.95
CA ARG A 173 11.32 -9.13 -0.99
C ARG A 173 11.95 -9.82 -2.21
N ARG A 174 11.46 -10.98 -2.63
CA ARG A 174 11.93 -11.72 -3.83
C ARG A 174 11.56 -10.96 -5.10
N TRP A 175 10.31 -10.52 -5.24
CA TRP A 175 9.82 -9.70 -6.34
C TRP A 175 10.66 -8.43 -6.48
N ALA A 176 10.88 -7.70 -5.38
CA ALA A 176 11.71 -6.49 -5.38
C ALA A 176 13.17 -6.79 -5.80
N ARG A 177 13.77 -7.91 -5.36
CA ARG A 177 15.14 -8.31 -5.78
C ARG A 177 15.23 -8.72 -7.25
N GLU A 178 14.23 -9.44 -7.76
CA GLU A 178 14.17 -9.91 -9.14
C GLU A 178 13.96 -8.77 -10.14
N HIS A 179 13.24 -7.72 -9.72
CA HIS A 179 12.89 -6.58 -10.57
C HIS A 179 13.73 -5.32 -10.32
N ALA A 180 14.77 -5.39 -9.47
CA ALA A 180 15.68 -4.30 -9.14
C ALA A 180 16.87 -4.11 -10.12
N ARG A 181 16.83 -4.69 -11.33
CA ARG A 181 17.81 -4.38 -12.40
C ARG A 181 17.16 -3.57 -13.53
N PRO A 182 17.83 -2.52 -14.05
CA PRO A 182 17.26 -1.64 -15.06
C PRO A 182 17.37 -2.27 -16.45
N GLU A 183 16.48 -3.20 -16.79
CA GLU A 183 16.39 -3.69 -18.17
C GLU A 183 14.95 -3.71 -18.69
N HIS A 184 14.80 -3.01 -19.81
CA HIS A 184 13.62 -2.80 -20.62
C HIS A 184 12.71 -4.04 -20.74
N GLN A 185 11.47 -3.94 -20.24
CA GLN A 185 10.29 -4.47 -20.93
C GLN A 185 8.97 -3.89 -20.36
N PRO A 186 7.94 -3.69 -21.21
CA PRO A 186 6.77 -2.88 -20.87
C PRO A 186 5.66 -3.69 -20.18
N GLY A 187 5.38 -3.35 -18.93
CA GLY A 187 4.18 -3.79 -18.19
C GLY A 187 3.02 -2.81 -18.41
N ARG A 188 1.84 -3.36 -18.71
CA ARG A 188 0.60 -2.68 -19.13
C ARG A 188 -0.03 -1.89 -17.97
N PHE A 189 -0.34 -0.60 -18.19
CA PHE A 189 -0.78 0.34 -17.15
C PHE A 189 -2.21 0.16 -16.65
N ALA A 190 -2.33 0.21 -15.32
CA ALA A 190 -3.52 0.58 -14.56
C ALA A 190 -4.04 1.98 -14.97
N ARG A 191 -5.37 2.13 -14.94
CA ARG A 191 -6.05 3.40 -15.24
C ARG A 191 -5.65 4.50 -14.23
N GLN A 192 -5.48 5.71 -14.77
CA GLN A 192 -5.10 6.94 -14.09
C GLN A 192 -5.98 7.26 -12.86
N ILE A 193 -5.38 7.22 -11.67
CA ILE A 193 -5.87 7.93 -10.48
C ILE A 193 -5.50 9.42 -10.65
N PRO A 194 -6.36 10.39 -10.25
CA PRO A 194 -6.02 11.80 -10.30
C PRO A 194 -4.72 12.07 -9.54
N ASN A 195 -3.78 12.75 -10.20
CA ASN A 195 -2.46 13.07 -9.68
C ASN A 195 -2.61 14.02 -8.46
N PRO A 196 -2.39 13.56 -7.20
CA PRO A 196 -2.60 14.41 -6.03
C PRO A 196 -1.67 15.62 -6.07
N PRO A 197 -2.11 16.81 -5.60
CA PRO A 197 -1.23 17.97 -5.55
C PRO A 197 -0.01 17.67 -4.66
N PRO A 198 1.19 18.16 -5.02
CA PRO A 198 2.39 17.94 -4.21
C PRO A 198 2.19 18.55 -2.81
N PRO A 199 2.71 17.90 -1.75
CA PRO A 199 2.67 18.45 -0.40
C PRO A 199 3.37 19.81 -0.28
N THR A 200 2.96 20.57 0.74
CA THR A 200 3.63 21.84 1.10
C THR A 200 5.08 21.57 1.52
N PRO A 201 6.07 22.36 1.06
CA PRO A 201 7.46 22.20 1.47
C PRO A 201 7.64 22.29 2.99
N VAL A 202 8.53 21.47 3.54
CA VAL A 202 8.76 21.34 4.99
C VAL A 202 10.21 21.63 5.32
N LEU A 203 10.44 22.40 6.39
CA LEU A 203 11.76 22.64 6.97
C LEU A 203 11.84 22.02 8.37
N GLY A 204 12.94 21.31 8.63
CA GLY A 204 13.20 20.71 9.94
C GLY A 204 14.68 20.52 10.20
N ALA A 205 14.98 19.89 11.33
CA ALA A 205 16.32 19.48 11.70
C ALA A 205 16.36 17.96 11.82
N ALA A 206 17.38 17.32 11.25
CA ALA A 206 17.57 15.89 11.33
C ALA A 206 18.92 15.55 11.95
N ARG A 207 18.99 14.40 12.62
CA ARG A 207 20.20 13.95 13.27
C ARG A 207 21.07 13.16 12.30
N ALA A 208 22.23 13.71 11.96
CA ALA A 208 23.28 12.97 11.28
C ALA A 208 24.07 12.12 12.28
N THR A 209 24.41 10.90 11.87
CA THR A 209 25.27 9.95 12.60
C THR A 209 26.19 9.27 11.61
N GLU A 210 27.44 9.00 11.98
CA GLU A 210 28.42 8.30 11.15
C GLU A 210 28.57 8.90 9.73
N HIS A 211 28.56 10.23 9.63
CA HIS A 211 28.65 10.95 8.35
C HIS A 211 27.51 10.65 7.37
N ARG A 212 26.35 10.22 7.87
CA ARG A 212 25.15 9.97 7.07
C ARG A 212 23.90 10.60 7.67
N LEU A 213 23.05 11.05 6.77
CA LEU A 213 21.63 11.29 6.98
C LEU A 213 20.87 10.18 6.24
N ARG A 214 20.06 9.42 6.96
CA ARG A 214 19.29 8.32 6.38
C ARG A 214 17.90 8.78 6.03
N VAL A 215 17.41 8.35 4.87
CA VAL A 215 16.00 8.38 4.52
C VAL A 215 15.59 6.93 4.32
N ALA A 216 14.65 6.46 5.13
CA ALA A 216 14.22 5.08 5.06
C ALA A 216 12.75 4.99 5.48
N ASN A 217 12.17 3.82 5.30
CA ASN A 217 10.93 3.49 5.96
C ASN A 217 11.19 3.37 7.47
N PRO A 218 10.58 4.21 8.34
CA PRO A 218 10.81 4.13 9.79
C PRO A 218 10.26 2.83 10.41
N TYR A 219 9.37 2.13 9.70
CA TYR A 219 8.74 0.90 10.17
C TYR A 219 9.39 -0.35 9.59
N GLN A 220 10.34 -0.21 8.67
CA GLN A 220 10.95 -1.35 8.00
C GLN A 220 12.44 -1.11 7.76
N PRO A 221 13.33 -1.96 8.33
CA PRO A 221 14.73 -1.92 7.96
C PRO A 221 14.89 -2.28 6.48
N PRO A 222 15.79 -1.61 5.74
CA PRO A 222 15.98 -1.92 4.34
C PRO A 222 16.55 -3.32 4.15
N ALA A 223 16.21 -3.97 3.03
CA ALA A 223 16.68 -5.33 2.74
C ALA A 223 18.21 -5.42 2.61
N VAL A 224 18.84 -4.31 2.22
CA VAL A 224 20.29 -4.14 2.18
C VAL A 224 20.58 -2.81 2.86
N GLU A 225 21.53 -2.80 3.80
CA GLU A 225 21.95 -1.54 4.39
C GLU A 225 22.75 -0.74 3.34
N PRO A 226 22.32 0.49 2.98
CA PRO A 226 23.06 1.32 2.04
C PRO A 226 24.45 1.67 2.59
N THR A 227 25.49 1.42 1.80
CA THR A 227 26.85 1.88 2.10
C THR A 227 26.93 3.40 1.97
N LEU A 228 27.88 4.01 2.69
CA LEU A 228 28.14 5.44 2.53
C LEU A 228 28.61 5.71 1.07
N PRO A 229 27.96 6.61 0.32
CA PRO A 229 28.30 6.85 -1.07
C PRO A 229 29.63 7.61 -1.21
N GLU A 230 30.34 7.35 -2.32
CA GLU A 230 31.45 8.21 -2.77
C GLU A 230 30.96 9.59 -3.25
N GLY A 231 29.69 9.69 -3.64
CA GLY A 231 28.98 10.94 -3.93
C GLY A 231 28.30 11.54 -2.70
N LEU A 232 27.46 12.54 -2.93
CA LEU A 232 26.59 13.19 -1.95
C LEU A 232 25.45 12.26 -1.51
N VAL A 233 24.92 11.43 -2.42
CA VAL A 233 23.76 10.58 -2.14
C VAL A 233 23.89 9.21 -2.79
N GLY A 234 23.40 8.18 -2.11
CA GLY A 234 23.30 6.81 -2.61
C GLY A 234 21.98 6.19 -2.21
N ALA A 235 21.50 5.23 -2.98
CA ALA A 235 20.23 4.56 -2.73
C ALA A 235 20.31 3.05 -2.95
N VAL A 236 19.48 2.36 -2.19
CA VAL A 236 19.05 0.97 -2.36
C VAL A 236 17.52 0.94 -2.26
N PRO A 237 16.84 -0.16 -2.61
CA PRO A 237 15.41 -0.26 -2.38
C PRO A 237 15.06 0.04 -0.91
N ASP A 238 14.09 0.94 -0.70
CA ASP A 238 13.58 1.40 0.61
C ASP A 238 14.60 2.13 1.51
N ALA A 239 15.75 2.54 0.98
CA ALA A 239 16.74 3.32 1.73
C ALA A 239 17.54 4.27 0.84
N VAL A 240 17.73 5.49 1.33
CA VAL A 240 18.63 6.49 0.76
C VAL A 240 19.57 6.96 1.86
N VAL A 241 20.85 7.10 1.53
CA VAL A 241 21.86 7.70 2.39
C VAL A 241 22.38 8.96 1.74
N ILE A 242 22.34 10.06 2.48
CA ILE A 242 22.98 11.31 2.13
C ILE A 242 24.23 11.44 2.98
N ARG A 243 25.37 11.62 2.34
CA ARG A 243 26.64 11.84 3.01
C ARG A 243 26.65 13.22 3.67
N THR A 244 27.08 13.28 4.93
CA THR A 244 27.20 14.51 5.70
C THR A 244 28.64 14.80 6.13
N LEU A 245 29.02 16.07 6.16
CA LEU A 245 30.29 16.51 6.73
C LEU A 245 30.33 16.29 8.24
N LYS A 246 29.18 16.46 8.92
CA LYS A 246 29.06 16.11 10.33
C LYS A 246 29.09 14.60 10.56
N GLY A 247 30.06 14.15 11.37
CA GLY A 247 30.09 12.76 11.87
C GLY A 247 28.99 12.46 12.89
N ARG A 248 28.55 13.47 13.65
CA ARG A 248 27.39 13.37 14.55
C ARG A 248 26.82 14.77 14.84
N GLY A 249 25.51 14.93 14.78
CA GLY A 249 24.84 16.17 15.20
C GLY A 249 23.67 16.58 14.30
N MET A 250 23.03 17.71 14.62
CA MET A 250 21.88 18.18 13.85
C MET A 250 22.30 18.88 12.55
N VAL A 251 21.62 18.55 11.46
CA VAL A 251 21.69 19.20 10.14
C VAL A 251 20.33 19.77 9.78
N GLY A 252 20.30 20.83 8.97
CA GLY A 252 19.06 21.41 8.47
C GLY A 252 18.57 20.60 7.28
N VAL A 253 17.28 20.28 7.22
CA VAL A 253 16.70 19.55 6.11
C VAL A 253 15.46 20.29 5.61
N HIS A 254 15.48 20.62 4.33
CA HIS A 254 14.36 21.20 3.61
C HIS A 254 13.87 20.17 2.60
N VAL A 255 12.61 19.76 2.69
CA VAL A 255 11.99 18.83 1.74
C VAL A 255 10.99 19.59 0.88
N ARG A 256 11.09 19.40 -0.43
CA ARG A 256 10.19 19.97 -1.43
C ARG A 256 9.74 18.89 -2.39
N TRP A 257 8.46 18.90 -2.72
CA TRP A 257 7.87 17.98 -3.69
C TRP A 257 7.57 18.69 -5.01
N GLU A 258 7.85 18.01 -6.11
CA GLU A 258 7.53 18.47 -7.46
C GLU A 258 6.70 17.42 -8.21
N ARG A 259 5.98 17.87 -9.24
CA ARG A 259 5.16 16.99 -10.08
C ARG A 259 5.97 16.26 -11.15
N SER A 260 7.13 16.78 -11.50
CA SER A 260 8.03 16.28 -12.53
C SER A 260 9.41 16.89 -12.33
N GLY A 261 10.47 16.20 -12.74
CA GLY A 261 11.87 16.61 -12.55
C GLY A 261 12.33 17.83 -13.35
N ALA A 262 11.62 18.95 -13.24
CA ALA A 262 11.97 20.18 -13.95
C ALA A 262 13.26 20.79 -13.39
N ARG A 263 14.11 21.24 -14.32
CA ARG A 263 15.42 21.85 -14.07
C ARG A 263 15.26 23.29 -13.59
N MET A 264 15.45 23.52 -12.29
CA MET A 264 15.77 24.86 -11.79
C MET A 264 17.24 24.86 -11.35
N PRO A 265 18.10 25.71 -11.92
CA PRO A 265 19.42 25.94 -11.34
C PRO A 265 19.23 26.69 -10.03
N VAL A 266 19.48 26.02 -8.90
CA VAL A 266 19.41 26.65 -7.59
C VAL A 266 20.78 27.26 -7.28
N SER A 267 20.96 28.54 -7.59
CA SER A 267 22.25 29.25 -7.60
C SER A 267 22.88 29.53 -6.22
N SER A 268 22.48 28.80 -5.18
CA SER A 268 22.90 29.06 -3.78
C SER A 268 23.37 27.81 -3.02
N TRP A 269 23.60 26.69 -3.70
CA TRP A 269 24.03 25.41 -3.13
C TRP A 269 25.40 25.01 -3.69
N GLU A 270 26.22 24.37 -2.86
CA GLU A 270 27.64 24.10 -3.16
C GLU A 270 27.84 22.78 -3.90
N GLU A 271 27.04 21.77 -3.55
CA GLU A 271 27.03 20.45 -4.17
C GLU A 271 25.59 20.07 -4.51
N ALA A 272 25.39 19.38 -5.63
CA ALA A 272 24.10 18.84 -6.02
C ALA A 272 24.27 17.50 -6.72
N GLU A 273 23.48 16.51 -6.32
CA GLU A 273 23.44 15.20 -6.96
C GLU A 273 22.00 14.75 -7.12
N GLU A 274 21.73 14.08 -8.24
CA GLU A 274 20.41 13.56 -8.58
C GLU A 274 20.51 12.05 -8.74
N ILE A 275 19.60 11.34 -8.08
CA ILE A 275 19.49 9.90 -8.16
C ILE A 275 18.03 9.50 -8.33
N GLU A 276 17.82 8.26 -8.75
CA GLU A 276 16.54 7.59 -8.64
C GLU A 276 16.58 6.62 -7.48
N PHE A 277 15.45 6.47 -6.80
CA PHE A 277 15.28 5.43 -5.78
C PHE A 277 13.91 4.77 -5.91
N VAL A 278 13.83 3.55 -5.37
CA VAL A 278 12.61 2.74 -5.36
C VAL A 278 12.16 2.60 -3.91
N THR A 279 10.86 2.78 -3.69
CA THR A 279 10.22 2.36 -2.46
C THR A 279 9.15 1.31 -2.76
N THR A 280 9.15 0.23 -2.01
CA THR A 280 8.17 -0.85 -2.08
C THR A 280 6.96 -0.58 -1.19
N THR A 281 7.12 0.23 -0.14
CA THR A 281 6.05 0.55 0.82
C THR A 281 5.37 1.89 0.55
N GLY A 282 6.06 2.80 -0.13
CA GLY A 282 5.57 4.15 -0.33
C GLY A 282 5.75 5.07 0.86
N ILE A 283 6.55 4.67 1.86
CA ILE A 283 6.98 5.56 2.94
C ILE A 283 8.49 5.70 2.92
N MET A 284 8.93 6.94 2.81
CA MET A 284 10.32 7.31 3.01
C MET A 284 10.36 8.55 3.87
N ARG A 285 10.97 8.46 5.05
CA ARG A 285 11.12 9.60 5.96
C ARG A 285 12.58 9.81 6.29
N VAL A 286 12.95 11.07 6.49
CA VAL A 286 14.28 11.41 6.99
C VAL A 286 14.37 10.97 8.44
N GLU A 287 15.31 10.08 8.75
CA GLU A 287 15.47 9.48 10.07
C GLU A 287 15.82 10.55 11.12
N GLY A 288 15.09 10.53 12.24
CA GLY A 288 15.30 11.48 13.34
C GLY A 288 15.08 12.95 12.96
N MET A 289 14.33 13.21 11.89
CA MET A 289 13.91 14.57 11.54
C MET A 289 12.79 15.04 12.47
N SER A 290 13.00 16.17 13.13
CA SER A 290 11.97 16.92 13.83
C SER A 290 11.61 18.17 13.03
N THR A 291 10.31 18.46 12.96
CA THR A 291 9.78 19.69 12.37
C THR A 291 9.56 20.72 13.47
N TYR A 292 9.56 22.01 13.12
CA TYR A 292 9.32 23.08 14.09
C TYR A 292 7.88 23.10 14.65
N HIS A 293 6.98 22.30 14.07
CA HIS A 293 5.56 22.25 14.42
C HIS A 293 5.15 20.97 15.18
N ASP A 294 6.10 20.15 15.65
CA ASP A 294 5.82 18.88 16.35
C ASP A 294 4.94 17.90 15.52
N GLU A 295 4.97 18.05 14.20
CA GLU A 295 4.32 17.14 13.26
C GLU A 295 5.26 15.98 12.90
N ASP A 296 4.67 14.81 12.62
CA ASP A 296 5.36 13.64 12.10
C ASP A 296 6.26 14.02 10.91
N PRO A 297 7.47 13.43 10.80
CA PRO A 297 8.36 13.73 9.69
C PRO A 297 7.66 13.45 8.35
N PRO A 298 7.80 14.35 7.36
CA PRO A 298 7.02 14.25 6.15
C PRO A 298 7.39 13.00 5.36
N ASN A 299 6.39 12.40 4.69
CA ASN A 299 6.65 11.31 3.76
C ASN A 299 7.17 11.87 2.43
N LEU A 300 8.40 11.52 2.06
CA LEU A 300 9.03 11.94 0.81
C LEU A 300 8.31 11.33 -0.40
N THR A 301 7.72 10.14 -0.28
CA THR A 301 7.09 9.39 -1.37
C THR A 301 5.56 9.52 -1.33
N TYR A 302 5.09 10.76 -1.52
CA TYR A 302 3.69 11.15 -1.34
C TYR A 302 2.67 10.46 -2.27
N GLN A 303 3.12 9.78 -3.33
CA GLN A 303 2.25 9.00 -4.22
C GLN A 303 2.24 7.50 -3.88
N GLY A 304 2.87 7.10 -2.78
CA GLY A 304 2.98 5.71 -2.38
C GLY A 304 4.18 5.00 -3.03
N ALA A 305 4.10 3.68 -3.11
CA ALA A 305 5.18 2.85 -3.64
C ALA A 305 5.48 3.17 -5.10
N GLY A 306 6.73 3.00 -5.52
CA GLY A 306 7.15 3.25 -6.89
C GLY A 306 8.54 3.88 -7.02
N ARG A 307 8.79 4.45 -8.20
CA ARG A 307 10.04 5.12 -8.56
C ARG A 307 9.94 6.61 -8.35
N TYR A 308 10.97 7.17 -7.74
CA TYR A 308 11.07 8.60 -7.48
C TYR A 308 12.43 9.11 -7.90
N GLY A 309 12.44 10.33 -8.41
CA GLY A 309 13.66 11.11 -8.53
C GLY A 309 13.87 11.88 -7.24
N LEU A 310 15.12 11.91 -6.79
CA LEU A 310 15.57 12.71 -5.67
C LEU A 310 16.76 13.54 -6.12
N ARG A 311 16.65 14.86 -5.99
CA ARG A 311 17.78 15.77 -6.07
C ARG A 311 18.15 16.25 -4.68
N VAL A 312 19.40 16.04 -4.30
CA VAL A 312 19.96 16.48 -3.03
C VAL A 312 20.90 17.64 -3.28
N HIS A 313 20.66 18.75 -2.61
CA HIS A 313 21.57 19.90 -2.59
C HIS A 313 22.21 20.04 -1.22
N GLY A 314 23.54 20.11 -1.16
CA GLY A 314 24.30 20.32 0.06
C GLY A 314 24.85 21.75 0.18
N ARG A 315 24.81 22.31 1.39
CA ARG A 315 25.45 23.60 1.71
C ARG A 315 26.10 23.55 3.08
N SER A 316 27.36 23.99 3.16
CA SER A 316 28.11 24.13 4.39
C SER A 316 28.64 25.54 4.56
N ARG A 317 28.19 26.27 5.60
CA ARG A 317 28.79 27.57 5.91
C ARG A 317 30.15 27.36 6.58
N ARG A 318 31.24 27.46 5.82
CA ARG A 318 32.59 27.55 6.41
C ARG A 318 32.68 28.80 7.31
N GLY A 319 33.02 28.60 8.59
CA GLY A 319 33.60 29.64 9.44
C GLY A 319 32.70 30.35 10.46
N GLU A 320 31.45 29.92 10.69
CA GLU A 320 30.61 30.53 11.75
C GLU A 320 30.80 29.84 13.12
N ARG A 321 30.85 30.64 14.19
CA ARG A 321 30.83 30.17 15.59
C ARG A 321 29.63 29.24 15.83
N PRO A 322 29.73 28.28 16.77
CA PRO A 322 28.64 27.35 17.06
C PRO A 322 27.38 28.12 17.44
N SER A 323 26.43 28.19 16.49
CA SER A 323 25.07 28.65 16.73
C SER A 323 24.15 27.43 16.82
N ASN A 324 23.00 27.56 17.47
CA ASN A 324 21.97 26.51 17.48
C ASN A 324 21.32 26.26 16.11
N ARG A 325 21.71 27.00 15.05
CA ARG A 325 21.30 26.70 13.69
C ARG A 325 22.27 25.70 13.06
N PRO A 326 21.79 24.71 12.31
CA PRO A 326 22.66 23.75 11.68
C PRO A 326 23.54 24.45 10.64
N ALA A 327 24.86 24.49 10.87
CA ALA A 327 25.86 25.06 9.97
C ALA A 327 25.93 24.36 8.60
N GLU A 328 25.32 23.18 8.52
CA GLU A 328 25.21 22.30 7.37
C GLU A 328 23.72 22.06 7.08
N SER A 329 23.30 22.23 5.84
CA SER A 329 21.90 22.08 5.44
C SER A 329 21.77 21.34 4.11
N TYR A 330 20.63 20.67 3.95
CA TYR A 330 20.28 19.87 2.79
C TYR A 330 18.91 20.28 2.25
N LEU A 331 18.80 20.46 0.93
CA LEU A 331 17.52 20.56 0.23
C LEU A 331 17.28 19.28 -0.57
N LEU A 332 16.18 18.61 -0.25
CA LEU A 332 15.70 17.40 -0.90
C LEU A 332 14.54 17.78 -1.80
N VAL A 333 14.72 17.66 -3.11
CA VAL A 333 13.65 17.85 -4.10
C VAL A 333 13.23 16.48 -4.59
N VAL A 334 11.98 16.10 -4.36
CA VAL A 334 11.45 14.77 -4.67
C VAL A 334 10.33 14.89 -5.70
N TRP A 335 10.35 14.04 -6.72
CA TRP A 335 9.25 13.95 -7.69
C TRP A 335 8.95 12.49 -8.04
N PRO A 336 7.68 12.15 -8.28
CA PRO A 336 7.34 10.84 -8.80
C PRO A 336 7.89 10.73 -10.21
N ILE A 337 8.52 9.60 -10.52
CA ILE A 337 8.84 9.25 -11.90
C ILE A 337 7.68 8.38 -12.36
N ALA A 338 6.85 8.94 -13.24
CA ALA A 338 5.87 8.14 -13.93
C ALA A 338 6.60 6.96 -14.58
N LEU A 339 6.19 5.75 -14.23
CA LEU A 339 6.50 4.59 -15.05
C LEU A 339 5.92 4.96 -16.44
N GLY A 340 6.78 5.16 -17.44
CA GLY A 340 6.42 5.95 -18.61
C GLY A 340 5.29 5.38 -19.46
N ALA A 341 4.39 6.27 -19.90
CA ALA A 341 3.73 6.17 -21.19
C ALA A 341 4.54 6.97 -22.22
N GLY A 342 4.84 6.38 -23.38
CA GLY A 342 5.11 7.11 -24.64
C GLY A 342 6.48 6.92 -25.29
N ALA A 343 6.50 6.36 -26.51
CA ALA A 343 6.93 6.99 -27.77
C ALA A 343 6.82 5.97 -28.91
#